data_AF-A0A2P8WKJ4-F1
#
_entry.id   AF-A0A2P8WKJ4-F1
#
_cell.length_a   1.000
_cell.length_b   1.000
_cell.length_c   1.000
_cell.angle_alpha   90.00
_cell.angle_beta   90.00
_cell.angle_gamma   90.00
#
_symmetry.space_group_name_H-M   'P 1'
#
loop_
_entity.id
_entity.type
_entity.pdbx_description
1 polymer ?
#
loop_
_entity_poly.entity_id
_entity_poly.type
_entity_poly.pdbx_seq_one_letter_code
_entity_poly.pdbx_strand_id
1 'polypeptide(L)'
;AMPERNRYLRGLRAWVGFRQTAIAYHREPRYAGQPKYTFLKSWLLAIDGIISLSRVPLKLATYLGLTAAILAIAMMGLVLYWRLAYADSPLIGYALITLAIFFLGGVQLICIGILGEYIGRIYEEVKGRPLYTIRDVQVRSGSPASLIQPRP
;
A
#
# COMPACT_ATOMS: atom_id res chain seq x y z
N ALA A 1 15.55 10.02 -16.35
CA ALA A 1 14.12 9.67 -16.52
C ALA A 1 13.65 9.02 -15.23
N MET A 2 12.44 9.32 -14.75
CA MET A 2 11.81 8.60 -13.63
C MET A 2 11.03 7.41 -14.24
N PRO A 3 11.51 6.16 -14.10
CA PRO A 3 10.88 4.99 -14.71
C PRO A 3 9.60 4.55 -13.99
N GLU A 4 9.29 5.12 -12.83
CA GLU A 4 8.12 4.77 -12.01
C GLU A 4 6.82 4.77 -12.83
N ARG A 5 6.13 3.63 -12.80
CA ARG A 5 4.81 3.48 -13.44
C ARG A 5 3.69 3.97 -12.54
N ASN A 6 3.76 3.70 -11.23
CA ASN A 6 2.73 4.16 -10.30
C ASN A 6 3.05 5.55 -9.73
N ARG A 7 2.76 6.61 -10.49
CA ARG A 7 3.23 7.97 -10.19
C ARG A 7 2.33 8.70 -9.19
N TYR A 8 2.76 8.73 -7.92
CA TYR A 8 2.20 9.66 -6.95
C TYR A 8 2.83 11.06 -7.11
N LEU A 9 2.32 11.84 -8.07
CA LEU A 9 2.86 13.16 -8.45
C LEU A 9 3.06 14.15 -7.29
N ARG A 10 2.17 14.11 -6.28
CA ARG A 10 2.26 14.99 -5.11
C ARG A 10 3.48 14.66 -4.25
N GLY A 11 3.72 13.38 -3.99
CA GLY A 11 4.88 12.92 -3.23
C GLY A 11 6.16 13.00 -4.04
N LEU A 12 6.12 12.73 -5.35
CA LEU A 12 7.28 12.91 -6.22
C LEU A 12 7.78 14.36 -6.22
N ARG A 13 6.87 15.33 -6.29
CA ARG A 13 7.24 16.75 -6.17
C ARG A 13 7.93 17.06 -4.85
N ALA A 14 7.46 16.50 -3.74
CA ALA A 14 8.09 16.68 -2.45
C ALA A 14 9.46 15.98 -2.36
N TRP A 15 9.59 14.79 -2.94
CA TRP A 15 10.81 13.98 -2.92
C TRP A 15 11.98 14.63 -3.68
N VAL A 16 11.70 15.35 -4.77
CA VAL A 16 12.73 15.98 -5.62
C VAL A 16 13.60 16.99 -4.85
N GLY A 17 13.11 17.59 -3.76
CA GLY A 17 13.94 18.34 -2.80
C GLY A 17 14.42 19.74 -3.24
N PHE A 18 14.00 20.25 -4.41
CA PHE A 18 14.31 21.62 -4.82
C PHE A 18 13.56 22.68 -4.00
N ARG A 19 13.96 23.95 -4.16
CA ARG A 19 13.22 25.10 -3.62
C ARG A 19 11.84 25.19 -4.26
N GLN A 20 10.80 25.16 -3.43
CA GLN A 20 9.40 25.22 -3.86
C GLN A 20 8.77 26.50 -3.31
N THR A 21 7.97 27.18 -4.11
CA THR A 21 7.17 28.33 -3.70
C THR A 21 5.73 28.13 -4.15
N ALA A 22 4.77 28.60 -3.36
CA ALA A 22 3.35 28.54 -3.66
C ALA A 22 2.85 29.95 -4.01
N ILE A 23 2.12 30.07 -5.12
CA ILE A 23 1.48 31.31 -5.53
C ILE A 23 0.02 31.22 -5.12
N ALA A 24 -0.40 32.08 -4.18
CA ALA A 24 -1.79 32.16 -3.77
C ALA A 24 -2.63 32.73 -4.91
N TYR A 25 -3.73 32.06 -5.22
CA TYR A 25 -4.71 32.49 -6.22
C TYR A 25 -6.10 32.34 -5.63
N HIS A 26 -6.89 33.41 -5.67
CA HIS A 26 -8.27 33.37 -5.24
C HIS A 26 -9.14 32.88 -6.39
N ARG A 27 -9.74 31.69 -6.23
CA ARG A 27 -10.58 31.09 -7.25
C ARG A 27 -12.05 31.34 -6.92
N GLU A 28 -12.82 31.78 -7.91
CA GLU A 28 -14.27 31.88 -7.77
C GLU A 28 -14.92 30.49 -7.51
N PRO A 29 -16.07 30.47 -6.79
CA PRO A 29 -16.82 29.24 -6.58
C PRO A 29 -17.16 28.55 -7.92
N ARG A 30 -17.16 27.22 -7.94
CA ARG A 30 -17.59 26.51 -9.15
C ARG A 30 -19.06 26.81 -9.43
N TYR A 31 -19.35 27.22 -10.66
CA TYR A 31 -20.71 27.40 -11.16
C TYR A 31 -21.49 26.08 -11.23
N ALA A 32 -20.82 24.97 -11.56
CA ALA A 32 -21.43 23.64 -11.63
C ALA A 32 -20.40 22.51 -11.46
N GLY A 33 -20.91 21.30 -11.21
CA GLY A 33 -20.15 20.05 -11.21
C GLY A 33 -19.85 19.48 -9.83
N GLN A 34 -19.54 18.18 -9.81
CA GLN A 34 -19.21 17.42 -8.60
C GLN A 34 -17.75 17.67 -8.18
N PRO A 35 -17.44 17.72 -6.87
CA PRO A 35 -16.06 17.82 -6.39
C PRO A 35 -15.26 16.59 -6.82
N LYS A 36 -14.19 16.82 -7.60
CA LYS A 36 -13.27 15.74 -8.03
C LYS A 36 -12.54 15.11 -6.83
N TYR A 37 -12.28 15.88 -5.78
CA TYR A 37 -11.67 15.45 -4.52
C TYR A 37 -12.71 15.52 -3.40
N THR A 38 -13.40 14.41 -3.16
CA THR A 38 -14.17 14.22 -1.93
C THR A 38 -13.22 13.83 -0.80
N PHE A 39 -13.71 13.88 0.44
CA PHE A 39 -12.95 13.44 1.62
C PHE A 39 -12.42 12.02 1.44
N LEU A 40 -13.29 11.07 1.04
CA LEU A 40 -12.92 9.68 0.79
C LEU A 40 -11.83 9.53 -0.29
N LYS A 41 -11.97 10.23 -1.42
CA LYS A 41 -10.95 10.20 -2.50
C LYS A 41 -9.61 10.78 -2.04
N SER A 42 -9.64 11.78 -1.17
CA SER A 42 -8.44 12.40 -0.62
C SER A 42 -7.76 11.48 0.40
N TRP A 43 -8.53 10.76 1.21
CA TRP A 43 -8.05 9.73 2.13
C TRP A 43 -7.40 8.56 1.39
N LEU A 44 -8.08 8.02 0.36
CA LEU A 44 -7.54 6.95 -0.47
C LEU A 44 -6.20 7.36 -1.10
N LEU A 45 -6.13 8.58 -1.63
CA LEU A 45 -4.92 9.13 -2.22
C LEU A 45 -3.77 9.29 -1.20
N ALA A 46 -4.08 9.56 0.07
CA ALA A 46 -3.08 9.63 1.13
C ALA A 46 -2.53 8.24 1.47
N ILE A 47 -3.42 7.24 1.58
CA ILE A 47 -3.04 5.84 1.80
C ILE A 47 -2.13 5.34 0.66
N ASP A 48 -2.50 5.60 -0.60
CA ASP A 48 -1.67 5.27 -1.75
C ASP A 48 -0.28 5.91 -1.71
N GLY A 49 -0.20 7.16 -1.26
CA GLY A 49 1.07 7.86 -1.06
C GLY A 49 1.95 7.17 -0.02
N ILE A 50 1.37 6.77 1.13
CA ILE A 50 2.10 6.06 2.19
C ILE A 50 2.62 4.71 1.69
N ILE A 51 1.78 3.93 1.00
CA ILE A 51 2.16 2.60 0.52
C ILE A 51 3.25 2.71 -0.57
N SER A 52 3.14 3.69 -1.48
CA SER A 52 4.08 3.82 -2.60
C SER A 52 5.46 4.34 -2.18
N LEU A 53 5.53 5.22 -1.18
CA LEU A 53 6.77 5.90 -0.79
C LEU A 53 7.39 5.34 0.50
N SER A 54 6.75 4.38 1.16
CA SER A 54 7.18 3.88 2.47
C SER A 54 7.10 2.37 2.62
N ARG A 55 7.99 1.84 3.47
CA ARG A 55 8.00 0.44 3.95
C ARG A 55 7.27 0.28 5.29
N VAL A 56 6.64 1.34 5.79
CA VAL A 56 5.96 1.36 7.10
C VAL A 56 4.83 0.33 7.20
N PRO A 57 3.90 0.21 6.23
CA PRO A 57 2.84 -0.81 6.29
C PRO A 57 3.39 -2.24 6.38
N LEU A 58 4.46 -2.53 5.62
CA LEU A 58 5.11 -3.84 5.65
C LEU A 58 5.76 -4.11 7.03
N LYS A 59 6.41 -3.10 7.63
CA LYS A 59 6.95 -3.22 9.00
C LYS A 59 5.85 -3.41 10.04
N LEU A 60 4.73 -2.71 9.92
CA LEU A 60 3.57 -2.89 10.80
C LEU A 60 3.07 -4.34 10.76
N ALA A 61 2.96 -4.92 9.56
CA ALA A 61 2.58 -6.33 9.39
C ALA A 61 3.54 -7.28 10.12
N THR A 62 4.86 -7.04 10.01
CA THR A 62 5.85 -7.86 10.70
C THR A 62 5.75 -7.74 12.23
N TYR A 63 5.52 -6.53 12.75
CA TYR A 63 5.33 -6.35 14.19
C TYR A 63 4.03 -6.99 14.68
N LEU A 64 2.93 -6.87 13.93
CA LEU A 64 1.67 -7.55 14.25
C LEU A 64 1.86 -9.06 14.30
N GLY A 65 2.50 -9.65 13.29
CA GLY A 65 2.83 -11.08 13.28
C GLY A 65 3.68 -11.50 14.49
N LEU A 66 4.69 -10.71 14.84
CA LEU A 66 5.54 -10.99 16.00
C LEU A 66 4.77 -10.90 17.32
N THR A 67 3.96 -9.85 17.51
CA THR A 67 3.13 -9.71 18.72
C THR A 67 2.12 -10.86 18.84
N ALA A 68 1.53 -11.27 17.72
CA ALA A 68 0.61 -12.40 17.68
C ALA A 68 1.31 -13.73 18.03
N ALA A 69 2.54 -13.95 17.55
CA ALA A 69 3.33 -15.12 17.90
C ALA A 69 3.66 -15.16 19.40
N ILE A 70 4.06 -14.02 20.00
CA ILE A 70 4.34 -13.92 21.43
C ILE A 70 3.08 -14.23 22.25
N LEU A 71 1.93 -13.67 21.87
CA LEU A 71 0.65 -13.95 22.52
C LEU A 71 0.24 -15.41 22.40
N ALA A 72 0.47 -16.04 21.24
CA ALA A 72 0.17 -17.46 21.04
C ALA A 72 1.04 -18.36 21.94
N ILE A 73 2.33 -18.04 22.09
CA ILE A 73 3.23 -18.77 23.01
C ILE A 73 2.80 -18.57 24.46
N ALA A 74 2.44 -17.35 24.88
CA ALA A 74 1.95 -17.08 26.22
C ALA A 74 0.66 -17.83 26.53
N MET A 75 -0.29 -17.84 25.59
CA MET A 75 -1.54 -18.60 25.69
C MET A 75 -1.28 -20.11 25.77
N MET A 76 -0.36 -20.64 24.97
CA MET A 76 0.05 -22.05 25.05
C MET A 76 0.61 -22.39 26.44
N GLY A 77 1.48 -21.54 27.00
CA GLY A 77 2.02 -21.72 28.35
C GLY A 77 0.95 -21.68 29.44
N LEU A 78 -0.01 -20.75 29.35
CA LEU A 78 -1.16 -20.67 30.27
C LEU A 78 -2.02 -21.95 30.21
N VAL A 79 -2.34 -22.42 29.01
CA VAL A 79 -3.12 -23.65 28.81
C VAL A 79 -2.40 -24.87 29.38
N LEU A 80 -1.08 -24.97 29.16
CA LEU A 80 -0.27 -26.06 29.70
C LEU A 80 -0.21 -26.03 31.23
N TYR A 81 -0.05 -24.84 31.82
CA TYR A 81 -0.07 -24.66 33.26
C TYR A 81 -1.41 -25.11 33.86
N TRP A 82 -2.54 -24.65 33.30
CA TRP A 82 -3.87 -25.08 33.76
C TRP A 82 -4.12 -26.57 33.58
N ARG A 83 -3.64 -27.17 32.47
CA ARG A 83 -3.73 -28.61 32.24
C ARG A 83 -2.99 -29.41 33.32
N LEU A 84 -1.83 -28.95 33.78
CA LEU A 84 -1.02 -29.62 34.80
C LEU A 84 -1.53 -29.36 36.22
N ALA A 85 -2.05 -28.16 36.51
CA ALA A 85 -2.53 -27.79 37.84
C ALA A 85 -3.97 -28.27 38.12
N TYR A 86 -4.82 -28.40 37.10
CA TYR A 86 -6.23 -28.77 37.21
C TYR A 86 -6.62 -29.77 36.12
N ALA A 87 -6.39 -31.06 36.38
CA ALA A 87 -6.60 -32.14 35.40
C ALA A 87 -8.08 -32.37 35.02
N ASP A 88 -9.03 -31.98 35.89
CA ASP A 88 -10.44 -32.37 35.79
C ASP A 88 -11.36 -31.38 35.06
N SER A 89 -10.82 -30.35 34.39
CA SER A 89 -11.62 -29.33 33.68
C SER A 89 -11.63 -29.54 32.14
N PRO A 90 -12.62 -30.26 31.57
CA PRO A 90 -12.69 -30.54 30.13
C PRO A 90 -13.12 -29.35 29.24
N LEU A 91 -13.84 -28.34 29.76
CA LEU A 91 -14.43 -27.28 28.93
C LEU A 91 -13.48 -26.14 28.54
N ILE A 92 -12.39 -25.92 29.29
CA ILE A 92 -11.50 -24.75 29.09
C ILE A 92 -10.59 -24.89 27.85
N GLY A 93 -10.24 -26.11 27.44
CA GLY A 93 -9.29 -26.34 26.35
C GLY A 93 -9.78 -25.93 24.97
N TYR A 94 -11.02 -26.29 24.62
CA TYR A 94 -11.54 -26.12 23.25
C TYR A 94 -11.78 -24.65 22.87
N ALA A 95 -12.25 -23.82 23.82
CA ALA A 95 -12.50 -22.40 23.56
C ALA A 95 -11.18 -21.66 23.28
N LEU A 96 -10.13 -21.93 24.06
CA LEU A 96 -8.83 -21.29 23.90
C LEU A 96 -8.12 -21.72 22.61
N ILE A 97 -8.19 -23.01 22.26
CA ILE A 97 -7.63 -23.52 21.00
C ILE A 97 -8.35 -22.89 19.80
N THR A 98 -9.68 -22.85 19.82
CA THR A 98 -10.47 -22.25 18.74
C THR A 98 -10.16 -20.76 18.57
N LEU A 99 -10.09 -20.01 19.68
CA LEU A 99 -9.71 -18.60 19.67
C LEU A 99 -8.29 -18.39 19.12
N ALA A 100 -7.33 -19.23 19.51
CA ALA A 100 -5.96 -19.15 19.03
C ALA A 100 -5.86 -19.40 17.52
N ILE A 101 -6.60 -20.38 16.99
CA ILE A 101 -6.64 -20.68 15.55
C ILE A 101 -7.23 -19.50 14.77
N PHE A 102 -8.37 -18.95 15.19
CA PHE A 102 -8.98 -17.79 14.51
C PHE A 102 -8.10 -16.54 14.60
N PHE A 103 -7.45 -16.31 15.75
CA PHE A 103 -6.53 -15.20 15.92
C PHE A 103 -5.31 -15.33 15.00
N LEU A 104 -4.65 -16.49 15.00
CA LEU A 104 -3.50 -16.75 14.13
C LEU A 104 -3.89 -16.65 12.65
N GLY A 105 -5.03 -17.23 12.27
CA GLY A 105 -5.57 -17.16 10.90
C GLY A 105 -5.90 -15.73 10.47
N GLY A 106 -6.53 -14.94 11.34
CA GLY A 106 -6.82 -13.53 11.07
C GLY A 106 -5.57 -12.70 10.84
N VAL A 107 -4.55 -12.85 11.70
CA VAL A 107 -3.26 -12.16 11.55
C VAL A 107 -2.55 -12.59 10.27
N GLN A 108 -2.55 -13.89 9.95
CA GLN A 108 -1.96 -14.40 8.71
C GLN A 108 -2.64 -13.81 7.47
N LEU A 109 -3.98 -13.75 7.42
CA LEU A 109 -4.71 -13.15 6.31
C LEU A 109 -4.39 -11.66 6.13
N ILE A 110 -4.26 -10.91 7.24
CA ILE A 110 -3.84 -9.49 7.20
C ILE A 110 -2.43 -9.37 6.62
N CYS A 111 -1.48 -10.18 7.10
CA CYS A 111 -0.10 -10.20 6.62
C CYS A 111 -0.03 -10.52 5.12
N ILE A 112 -0.79 -11.52 4.66
CA ILE A 112 -0.87 -11.89 3.24
C ILE A 112 -1.48 -10.77 2.42
N GLY A 113 -2.53 -10.10 2.91
CA GLY A 113 -3.14 -8.95 2.23
C GLY A 113 -2.15 -7.81 2.01
N ILE A 114 -1.38 -7.44 3.04
CA ILE A 114 -0.34 -6.40 2.93
C ILE A 114 0.75 -6.85 1.95
N LEU A 115 1.21 -8.09 2.06
CA LEU A 115 2.24 -8.64 1.17
C LEU A 115 1.77 -8.67 -0.29
N GLY A 116 0.51 -9.05 -0.53
CA GLY A 116 -0.10 -9.05 -1.86
C GLY A 116 -0.16 -7.67 -2.51
N GLU A 117 -0.47 -6.62 -1.74
CA GLU A 117 -0.44 -5.23 -2.21
C GLU A 117 0.96 -4.82 -2.69
N TYR A 118 2.01 -5.16 -1.92
CA TYR A 118 3.39 -4.88 -2.31
C TYR A 118 3.84 -5.71 -3.51
N ILE A 119 3.51 -7.00 -3.57
CA ILE A 119 3.80 -7.83 -4.74
C ILE A 119 3.09 -7.30 -5.99
N GLY A 120 1.84 -6.88 -5.88
CA GLY A 120 1.08 -6.29 -6.99
C GLY A 120 1.77 -5.03 -7.54
N ARG A 121 2.29 -4.17 -6.65
CA ARG A 121 3.05 -2.98 -7.05
C ARG A 121 4.38 -3.34 -7.71
N ILE A 122 5.11 -4.32 -7.19
CA ILE A 122 6.34 -4.82 -7.81
C ILE A 122 6.05 -5.39 -9.20
N TYR A 123 4.98 -6.19 -9.34
CA TYR A 123 4.54 -6.74 -10.62
C TYR A 123 4.22 -5.62 -11.61
N GLU A 124 3.46 -4.60 -11.20
CA GLU A 124 3.18 -3.44 -12.06
C GLU A 124 4.42 -2.59 -12.35
N GLU A 125 5.50 -2.66 -11.58
CA GLU A 125 6.75 -1.99 -11.97
C GLU A 125 7.52 -2.85 -13.00
N VAL A 126 7.67 -4.15 -12.73
CA VAL A 126 8.46 -5.10 -13.54
C VAL A 126 7.81 -5.47 -14.88
N LYS A 127 6.47 -5.39 -14.99
CA LYS A 127 5.69 -5.80 -16.17
C LYS A 127 6.07 -5.11 -17.50
N GLY A 128 6.91 -4.07 -17.49
CA GLY A 128 7.43 -3.38 -18.68
C GLY A 128 6.40 -2.83 -19.67
N ARG A 129 5.11 -2.69 -19.30
CA ARG A 129 4.08 -2.25 -20.25
C ARG A 129 4.18 -0.74 -20.48
N PRO A 130 4.29 -0.26 -21.72
CA PRO A 130 4.36 1.18 -22.01
C PRO A 130 3.10 1.88 -21.53
N LEU A 131 3.26 3.09 -20.95
CA LEU A 131 2.17 3.86 -20.36
C LEU A 131 1.16 4.34 -21.42
N TYR A 132 1.62 4.55 -22.64
CA TYR A 132 0.82 4.97 -23.78
C TYR A 132 1.40 4.40 -25.06
N THR A 133 0.54 4.22 -26.06
CA THR A 133 0.93 3.88 -27.42
C THR A 133 0.62 5.09 -28.30
N ILE A 134 1.61 5.57 -29.05
CA ILE A 134 1.45 6.69 -29.97
C ILE A 134 0.80 6.15 -31.25
N ARG A 135 -0.32 6.76 -31.67
CA ARG A 135 -1.01 6.37 -32.90
C ARG A 135 -0.46 7.06 -34.14
N ASP A 136 -0.18 8.37 -34.04
CA ASP A 136 0.33 9.18 -35.14
C ASP A 136 1.19 10.33 -34.60
N VAL A 137 2.19 10.76 -35.36
CA VAL A 137 3.07 11.89 -35.03
C VAL A 137 3.09 12.85 -36.22
N GLN A 138 2.45 14.00 -36.08
CA GLN A 138 2.53 15.06 -37.08
C GLN A 138 3.79 15.90 -36.85
N VAL A 139 4.74 15.78 -37.76
CA VAL A 139 5.98 16.56 -37.73
C VAL A 139 5.80 17.82 -38.56
N ARG A 140 6.00 18.97 -37.93
CA ARG A 140 5.96 20.26 -38.61
C ARG A 140 7.17 20.38 -39.56
N SER A 141 6.92 20.75 -40.81
CA SER A 141 7.96 20.93 -41.84
C SER A 141 9.10 21.83 -41.33
N GLY A 142 10.33 21.32 -41.37
CA GLY A 142 11.54 21.96 -40.83
C GLY A 142 12.04 21.44 -39.48
N SER A 143 11.36 20.48 -38.85
CA SER A 143 11.79 19.90 -37.57
C SER A 143 12.86 18.81 -37.76
N PRO A 144 13.90 18.74 -36.89
CA PRO A 144 14.98 17.77 -37.01
C PRO A 144 14.48 16.31 -36.90
N ALA A 145 15.02 15.43 -37.75
CA ALA A 145 14.62 14.01 -37.87
C ALA A 145 14.77 13.19 -36.57
N SER A 146 15.55 13.67 -35.60
CA SER A 146 15.71 13.06 -34.27
C SER A 146 14.43 13.05 -33.43
N LEU A 147 13.40 13.82 -33.82
CA LEU A 147 12.08 13.86 -33.16
C LEU A 147 11.11 12.77 -33.66
N ILE A 148 11.46 12.06 -34.74
CA ILE A 148 10.58 11.08 -35.40
C ILE A 148 10.65 9.71 -34.72
N GLN A 149 11.75 9.40 -34.02
CA GLN A 149 11.90 8.10 -33.39
C GLN A 149 11.22 8.08 -32.02
N PRO A 150 10.21 7.19 -31.81
CA PRO A 150 9.72 6.93 -30.47
C PRO A 150 10.87 6.35 -29.66
N ARG A 151 11.33 7.08 -28.64
CA ARG A 151 12.33 6.55 -27.69
C ARG A 151 11.71 5.33 -26.99
N PRO A 152 12.47 4.23 -26.82
CA PRO A 152 11.98 3.02 -26.15
C PRO A 152 11.56 3.30 -24.70
#